data_AF-A0A2A6NS05-F1
#
_entry.id   AF-A0A2A6NS05-F1
#
_cell.length_a   1.000
_cell.length_b   1.000
_cell.length_c   1.000
_cell.angle_alpha   90.00
_cell.angle_beta   90.00
_cell.angle_gamma   90.00
#
_symmetry.space_group_name_H-M   'P 1'
#
loop_
_entity.id
_entity.type
_entity.pdbx_description
1 polymer ?
#
loop_
_entity_poly.entity_id
_entity_poly.type
_entity_poly.pdbx_seq_one_letter_code
_entity_poly.pdbx_strand_id
1 'polypeptide(L)'
;MPIDRMNRGLAAAALLASLLALSGCSSTIADMAMPADAPARQKDANGYLPVHDLPPDRADPTIKPADQAKIEQELVAARDRQAQAQAATAAQSGK
;
A
#
# COMPACT_ATOMS: atom_id res chain seq x y z
N MET A 1 29.07 -27.69 18.65
CA MET A 1 27.78 -28.10 18.08
C MET A 1 27.63 -27.59 16.65
N PRO A 2 27.96 -28.41 15.64
CA PRO A 2 27.83 -28.05 14.22
C PRO A 2 26.38 -28.09 13.71
N ILE A 3 25.53 -28.89 14.35
CA ILE A 3 24.11 -29.09 13.98
C ILE A 3 23.29 -27.80 14.19
N ASP A 4 23.55 -27.04 15.27
CA ASP A 4 22.91 -25.74 15.50
C ASP A 4 23.27 -24.69 14.44
N ARG A 5 24.51 -24.72 13.93
CA ARG A 5 24.93 -23.81 12.85
C ARG A 5 24.25 -24.17 11.54
N MET A 6 24.08 -25.47 11.27
CA MET A 6 23.37 -25.97 10.08
C MET A 6 21.89 -25.59 10.13
N ASN A 7 21.21 -25.79 11.26
CA ASN A 7 19.81 -25.41 11.43
C ASN A 7 19.58 -23.90 11.34
N ARG A 8 20.49 -23.08 11.90
CA ARG A 8 20.43 -21.61 11.74
C ARG A 8 20.63 -21.19 10.29
N GLY A 9 21.52 -21.86 9.56
CA GLY A 9 21.73 -21.61 8.13
C GLY A 9 20.48 -21.93 7.30
N LEU A 10 19.83 -23.07 7.56
CA LEU A 10 18.59 -23.47 6.89
C LEU A 10 17.43 -22.50 7.21
N ALA A 11 17.31 -22.08 8.47
CA ALA A 11 16.30 -21.11 8.88
C ALA A 11 16.51 -19.74 8.20
N ALA A 12 17.75 -19.26 8.10
CA ALA A 12 18.08 -18.02 7.42
C ALA A 12 17.80 -18.08 5.90
N ALA A 13 18.12 -19.21 5.27
CA ALA A 13 17.84 -19.43 3.85
C ALA A 13 16.33 -19.45 3.56
N ALA A 14 15.54 -20.11 4.42
CA ALA A 14 14.08 -20.13 4.30
C ALA A 14 13.47 -18.72 4.45
N LEU A 15 14.00 -17.91 5.38
CA LEU A 15 13.61 -16.51 5.57
C LEU A 15 13.96 -15.63 4.37
N LEU A 16 15.14 -15.81 3.77
CA LEU A 16 15.53 -15.06 2.57
C LEU A 16 14.64 -15.43 1.37
N ALA A 17 14.33 -16.71 1.19
CA ALA A 17 13.47 -17.17 0.10
C ALA A 17 12.05 -16.60 0.21
N SER A 18 11.49 -16.51 1.43
CA SER A 18 10.15 -15.93 1.63
C SER A 18 10.11 -14.42 1.39
N LEU A 19 11.16 -13.69 1.79
CA LEU A 19 11.28 -12.26 1.49
C LEU A 19 11.37 -11.99 -0.02
N LEU A 20 12.11 -12.81 -0.78
CA LEU A 20 12.19 -12.69 -2.23
C LEU A 20 10.85 -13.01 -2.92
N ALA A 21 10.07 -13.95 -2.40
CA ALA A 21 8.76 -14.29 -2.95
C ALA A 21 7.70 -13.19 -2.69
N LEU A 22 7.80 -12.47 -1.56
CA LEU A 22 6.85 -11.41 -1.18
C LEU A 22 7.25 -9.99 -1.65
N SER A 23 8.49 -9.76 -2.08
CA SER A 23 8.97 -8.42 -2.47
C SER A 23 8.34 -7.87 -3.76
N GLY A 24 7.66 -8.71 -4.54
CA GLY A 24 6.99 -8.32 -5.79
C GLY A 24 5.83 -7.32 -5.63
N CYS A 25 5.29 -7.12 -4.42
CA CYS A 25 4.19 -6.17 -4.20
C CYS A 25 4.65 -4.71 -4.00
N SER A 26 5.96 -4.45 -3.97
CA SER A 26 6.51 -3.10 -3.86
C SER A 26 7.10 -2.63 -5.20
N SER A 27 6.32 -2.70 -6.28
CA SER A 27 6.73 -2.11 -7.55
C SER A 27 6.70 -0.58 -7.45
N THR A 28 7.83 0.06 -7.71
CA THR A 28 7.88 1.53 -7.80
C THR A 28 7.13 1.97 -9.05
N ILE A 29 5.99 2.65 -8.89
CA ILE A 29 5.21 3.21 -10.02
C ILE A 29 6.01 4.29 -10.79
N ALA A 30 7.16 4.73 -10.23
CA ALA A 30 8.04 5.73 -10.81
C ALA A 30 8.67 5.32 -12.17
N ASP A 31 8.73 4.03 -12.50
CA ASP A 31 9.34 3.52 -13.73
C ASP A 31 8.33 2.79 -14.64
N MET A 32 7.07 3.23 -14.66
CA MET A 32 6.15 2.78 -15.69
C MET A 32 6.30 3.67 -16.92
N ALA A 33 7.05 3.18 -17.92
CA ALA A 33 7.01 3.77 -19.25
C ALA A 33 5.56 3.75 -19.77
N MET A 34 5.13 4.85 -20.39
CA MET A 34 3.84 4.86 -21.07
C MET A 34 3.82 3.73 -22.12
N PRO A 35 2.76 2.90 -22.17
CA PRO A 35 2.66 1.86 -23.18
C PRO A 35 2.77 2.51 -24.55
N ALA A 36 3.52 1.89 -25.47
CA ALA A 36 3.80 2.45 -26.80
C ALA A 36 2.52 2.73 -27.62
N ASP A 37 1.42 2.06 -27.29
CA ASP A 37 0.09 2.25 -27.86
C ASP A 37 -0.80 3.25 -27.07
N ALA A 38 -0.23 3.99 -26.11
CA ALA A 38 -0.97 5.06 -25.46
C ALA A 38 -1.37 6.10 -26.53
N PRO A 39 -2.67 6.36 -26.75
CA PRO A 39 -3.08 7.40 -27.68
C PRO A 39 -2.42 8.71 -27.26
N ALA A 40 -1.88 9.44 -28.24
CA ALA A 40 -1.24 10.73 -28.00
C ALA A 40 -2.20 11.60 -27.18
N ARG A 41 -1.71 12.12 -26.05
CA ARG A 41 -2.48 13.03 -25.20
C ARG A 41 -3.05 14.11 -26.11
N GLN A 42 -4.38 14.15 -26.25
CA GLN A 42 -5.03 15.17 -27.05
C GLN A 42 -4.60 16.52 -26.46
N LYS A 43 -3.90 17.32 -27.28
CA LYS A 43 -3.57 18.69 -26.92
C LYS A 43 -4.85 19.47 -27.16
N ASP A 44 -5.71 19.47 -26.14
CA ASP A 44 -7.11 19.86 -26.25
C ASP A 44 -7.26 21.19 -27.03
N ALA A 45 -7.98 21.11 -28.16
CA ALA A 45 -8.57 22.27 -28.83
C ALA A 45 -9.98 22.56 -28.29
N ASN A 46 -10.46 21.75 -27.33
CA ASN A 46 -11.73 21.95 -26.65
C ASN A 46 -11.49 22.90 -25.49
N GLY A 47 -12.03 24.11 -25.63
CA GLY A 47 -11.99 25.16 -24.62
C GLY A 47 -12.34 24.58 -23.26
N TYR A 48 -11.52 24.94 -22.27
CA TYR A 48 -11.72 24.61 -20.88
C TYR A 48 -13.20 24.64 -20.54
N LEU A 49 -13.69 23.58 -19.88
CA LEU A 49 -14.90 23.70 -19.08
C LEU A 49 -14.72 24.95 -18.20
N PRO A 50 -15.72 25.85 -18.07
CA PRO A 50 -15.56 27.08 -17.31
C PRO A 50 -14.86 26.75 -16.00
N VAL A 51 -13.62 27.22 -15.85
CA VAL A 51 -12.68 26.72 -14.82
C VAL A 51 -13.17 27.06 -13.40
N HIS A 52 -14.25 27.85 -13.31
CA HIS A 52 -14.89 28.33 -12.10
C HIS A 52 -16.26 27.71 -11.84
N ASP A 53 -16.78 26.88 -12.73
CA ASP A 53 -18.03 26.17 -12.49
C ASP A 53 -17.70 24.87 -11.74
N LEU A 54 -17.85 24.94 -10.42
CA LEU A 54 -17.78 23.75 -9.58
C LEU A 54 -18.92 22.81 -10.00
N PRO A 55 -18.64 21.52 -10.27
CA PRO A 55 -19.70 20.55 -10.49
C PRO A 55 -20.69 20.61 -9.32
N PRO A 56 -22.00 20.44 -9.58
CA PRO A 56 -22.99 20.44 -8.52
C PRO A 56 -22.62 19.40 -7.45
N ASP A 57 -22.92 19.73 -6.20
CA ASP A 57 -22.67 18.82 -5.08
C ASP A 57 -23.33 17.47 -5.36
N ARG A 58 -22.61 16.40 -4.99
CA ARG A 58 -23.15 15.05 -5.11
C ARG A 58 -24.39 14.95 -4.22
N ALA A 59 -25.53 14.69 -4.86
CA ALA A 59 -26.82 14.61 -4.18
C ALA A 59 -26.90 13.47 -3.15
N ASP A 60 -26.09 12.42 -3.33
CA ASP A 60 -26.10 11.25 -2.45
C ASP A 60 -24.73 11.08 -1.77
N PRO A 61 -24.65 11.10 -0.43
CA PRO A 61 -23.42 10.76 0.27
C PRO A 61 -23.03 9.30 -0.05
N THR A 62 -21.82 9.12 -0.60
CA THR A 62 -21.29 7.80 -1.00
C THR A 62 -21.26 6.78 0.15
N ILE A 63 -21.19 7.25 1.40
CA ILE A 63 -21.18 6.41 2.60
C ILE A 63 -22.07 7.06 3.66
N LYS A 64 -22.96 6.28 4.28
CA LYS A 64 -23.81 6.75 5.38
C LYS A 64 -22.94 7.11 6.60
N PRO A 65 -23.30 8.13 7.41
CA PRO A 65 -22.47 8.55 8.54
C PRO A 65 -22.15 7.43 9.55
N ALA A 66 -23.11 6.53 9.78
CA ALA A 66 -22.91 5.38 10.67
C ALA A 66 -21.87 4.39 10.12
N ASP A 67 -21.86 4.18 8.80
CA ASP A 67 -20.89 3.30 8.15
C ASP A 67 -19.49 3.94 8.17
N GLN A 68 -19.39 5.27 8.01
CA GLN A 68 -18.12 5.99 8.17
C GLN A 68 -17.54 5.83 9.57
N ALA A 69 -18.36 6.06 10.61
CA ALA A 69 -17.91 5.92 12.00
C ALA A 69 -17.41 4.50 12.31
N LYS A 70 -18.06 3.48 11.75
CA LYS A 70 -17.61 2.09 11.89
C LYS A 70 -16.26 1.85 11.21
N ILE A 71 -16.09 2.33 9.97
CA ILE A 71 -14.83 2.22 9.23
C ILE A 71 -13.69 2.90 9.99
N GLU A 72 -13.92 4.09 10.55
CA GLU A 72 -12.92 4.81 11.33
C GLU A 72 -12.46 4.01 12.55
N GLN A 73 -13.40 3.43 13.32
CA GLN A 73 -13.08 2.60 14.47
C GLN A 73 -12.26 1.36 14.08
N GLU A 74 -12.63 0.71 12.98
CA GLU A 74 -11.89 -0.46 12.47
C GLU A 74 -10.47 -0.10 12.04
N LEU A 75 -10.30 1.07 11.40
CA LEU A 75 -9.00 1.57 10.97
C LEU A 75 -8.10 1.96 12.14
N VAL A 76 -8.65 2.59 13.18
CA VAL A 76 -7.91 2.89 14.42
C VAL A 76 -7.45 1.60 15.08
N ALA A 77 -8.35 0.65 15.28
CA ALA A 77 -8.01 -0.63 15.88
C ALA A 77 -6.96 -1.41 15.06
N ALA A 78 -7.02 -1.34 13.73
CA ALA A 78 -6.01 -1.95 12.87
C ALA A 78 -4.65 -1.27 13.01
N ARG A 79 -4.59 0.07 13.06
CA ARG A 79 -3.36 0.82 13.28
C ARG A 79 -2.73 0.49 14.63
N ASP A 80 -3.53 0.39 15.68
CA ASP A 80 -3.03 0.05 17.02
C ASP A 80 -2.40 -1.36 17.04
N ARG A 81 -3.02 -2.33 16.35
CA ARG A 81 -2.43 -3.67 16.19
C ARG A 81 -1.12 -3.63 15.40
N GLN A 82 -1.08 -2.85 14.32
CA GLN A 82 0.14 -2.68 13.52
C GLN A 82 1.26 -2.01 14.32
N ALA A 83 0.95 -1.02 15.15
CA ALA A 83 1.93 -0.35 16.02
C ALA A 83 2.52 -1.33 17.05
N GLN A 84 1.68 -2.16 17.67
CA GLN A 84 2.13 -3.21 18.59
C GLN A 84 2.99 -4.26 17.90
N ALA A 85 2.60 -4.70 16.70
CA ALA A 85 3.39 -5.65 15.92
C ALA A 85 4.76 -5.06 15.51
N GLN A 86 4.81 -3.79 15.11
CA GLN A 86 6.06 -3.09 14.78
C GLN A 86 6.97 -2.89 16.01
N ALA A 87 6.40 -2.59 17.18
CA ALA A 87 7.17 -2.51 18.41
C ALA A 87 7.76 -3.88 18.79
N ALA A 88 6.99 -4.96 18.60
CA ALA A 88 7.46 -6.32 18.84
C ALA A 88 8.58 -6.73 17.88
N THR A 89 8.48 -6.39 16.58
CA THR A 89 9.56 -6.67 15.61
C THR A 89 10.80 -5.82 15.86
N ALA A 90 10.65 -4.55 16.26
CA ALA A 90 11.76 -3.67 16.64
C ALA A 90 12.49 -4.15 17.91
N ALA A 91 11.76 -4.71 18.87
CA ALA A 91 12.36 -5.33 20.06
C ALA A 91 13.13 -6.62 19.73
N GLN A 92 12.73 -7.33 18.67
CA GLN A 92 13.41 -8.55 18.20
C GLN A 92 14.66 -8.26 17.36
N SER A 93 14.73 -7.12 16.67
CA SER A 93 15.90 -6.73 15.88
C SER A 93 17.03 -6.08 16.70
N GLY A 94 16.76 -5.71 17.95
CA GLY A 94 17.74 -5.17 18.90
C GLY A 94 18.42 -6.22 19.80
N LYS A 95 18.22 -7.51 19.55
CA LYS A 95 18.76 -8.62 20.34
C LYS A 95 19.53 -9.61 19.47
#